data_AF-A0A0C9SLB7-F1
#
_entry.id   AF-A0A0C9SLB7-F1
#
_cell.length_a   1.000
_cell.length_b   1.000
_cell.length_c   1.000
_cell.angle_alpha   90.00
_cell.angle_beta   90.00
_cell.angle_gamma   90.00
#
_symmetry.space_group_name_H-M   'P 1'
#
loop_
_entity.id
_entity.type
_entity.pdbx_description
1 polymer ?
#
loop_
_entity_poly.entity_id
_entity_poly.type
_entity_poly.pdbx_seq_one_letter_code
_entity_poly.pdbx_strand_id
1 'polypeptide(L)'
;MSRQPQPSIETISFDDLAALAEAAEKYQVYAALGPCRRYMQLDTPGHPLSVFRYSTTHGHQSMIETAEKLIPFMSSTMAVEELDKLPKSYALAWTSHHGNWTSTLHTAYSSLFQACTLGCPTDECTASIAGIVSSKLEGNVARLLDLDHICAQAVSVVGPRGRNKSNRYACCSGCKTRLDLWRDETKRAVEGIRSFGSYL
;
A
#
# COMPACT_ATOMS: atom_id res chain seq x y z
N MET A 1 -23.37 -17.44 -36.94
CA MET A 1 -22.06 -17.30 -36.26
C MET A 1 -21.09 -16.66 -37.25
N SER A 2 -20.48 -15.53 -36.90
CA SER A 2 -19.45 -14.89 -37.74
C SER A 2 -18.26 -15.83 -37.91
N ARG A 3 -17.70 -15.92 -39.12
CA ARG A 3 -16.51 -16.74 -39.44
C ARG A 3 -15.20 -15.97 -39.27
N GLN A 4 -15.26 -14.74 -38.77
CA GLN A 4 -14.08 -13.93 -38.53
C GLN A 4 -13.52 -14.18 -37.13
N PRO A 5 -12.18 -14.20 -36.97
CA PRO A 5 -11.57 -14.25 -35.64
C PRO A 5 -12.02 -13.04 -34.82
N GLN A 6 -12.13 -13.24 -33.50
CA GLN A 6 -12.42 -12.13 -32.59
C GLN A 6 -11.31 -11.08 -32.71
N PRO A 7 -11.65 -9.78 -32.78
CA PRO A 7 -10.64 -8.74 -32.79
C PRO A 7 -9.82 -8.79 -31.50
N SER A 8 -8.52 -8.55 -31.60
CA SER A 8 -7.66 -8.46 -30.43
C SER A 8 -7.95 -7.17 -29.67
N ILE A 9 -8.01 -7.26 -28.35
CA ILE A 9 -8.14 -6.12 -27.43
C ILE A 9 -6.82 -5.81 -26.71
N GLU A 10 -5.71 -6.40 -27.16
CA GLU A 10 -4.38 -6.21 -26.55
C GLU A 10 -3.80 -4.80 -26.78
N THR A 11 -4.23 -4.12 -27.84
CA THR A 11 -3.60 -2.87 -28.29
C THR A 11 -4.46 -1.64 -28.05
N ILE A 12 -5.61 -1.79 -27.38
CA ILE A 12 -6.49 -0.66 -27.08
C ILE A 12 -6.03 0.07 -25.82
N SER A 13 -6.39 1.35 -25.69
CA SER A 13 -6.10 2.11 -24.47
C SER A 13 -6.90 1.55 -23.29
N PHE A 14 -6.46 1.83 -22.05
CA PHE A 14 -7.24 1.46 -20.87
C PHE A 14 -8.63 2.11 -20.88
N ASP A 15 -8.75 3.36 -21.34
CA ASP A 15 -10.04 4.05 -21.41
C ASP A 15 -11.01 3.33 -22.39
N ASP A 16 -10.51 2.87 -23.54
CA ASP A 16 -11.29 2.07 -24.49
C ASP A 16 -11.64 0.69 -23.92
N LEU A 17 -10.70 0.05 -23.21
CA LEU A 17 -10.92 -1.23 -22.54
C LEU A 17 -12.00 -1.10 -21.46
N ALA A 18 -11.94 -0.06 -20.63
CA ALA A 18 -12.93 0.20 -19.58
C ALA A 18 -14.31 0.45 -20.18
N ALA A 19 -14.40 1.26 -21.24
CA ALA A 19 -15.66 1.49 -21.95
C ALA A 19 -16.21 0.21 -22.60
N LEU A 20 -15.34 -0.60 -23.20
CA LEU A 20 -15.70 -1.90 -23.79
C LEU A 20 -16.18 -2.88 -22.72
N ALA A 21 -15.49 -2.96 -21.58
CA ALA A 21 -15.84 -3.83 -20.47
C ALA A 21 -17.21 -3.48 -19.88
N GLU A 22 -17.48 -2.18 -19.66
CA GLU A 22 -18.78 -1.68 -19.19
C GLU A 22 -19.89 -2.00 -20.19
N ALA A 23 -19.64 -1.82 -21.50
CA ALA A 23 -20.60 -2.19 -22.53
C ALA A 23 -20.83 -3.71 -22.57
N ALA A 24 -19.78 -4.51 -22.47
CA ALA A 24 -19.86 -5.96 -22.49
C ALA A 24 -20.68 -6.50 -21.32
N GLU A 25 -20.51 -5.97 -20.11
CA GLU A 25 -21.33 -6.30 -18.93
C GLU A 25 -22.78 -5.82 -19.13
N LYS A 26 -23.00 -4.56 -19.53
CA LYS A 26 -24.34 -3.99 -19.70
C LYS A 26 -25.18 -4.75 -20.73
N TYR A 27 -24.58 -5.13 -21.86
CA TYR A 27 -25.26 -5.81 -22.96
C TYR A 27 -25.08 -7.34 -22.92
N GLN A 28 -24.44 -7.86 -21.87
CA GLN A 28 -24.23 -9.31 -21.67
C GLN A 28 -23.56 -9.98 -22.88
N VAL A 29 -22.52 -9.32 -23.42
CA VAL A 29 -21.73 -9.83 -24.55
C VAL A 29 -20.75 -10.87 -24.02
N TYR A 30 -21.24 -12.10 -23.77
CA TYR A 30 -20.48 -13.15 -23.09
C TYR A 30 -19.12 -13.48 -23.74
N ALA A 31 -19.00 -13.34 -25.06
CA ALA A 31 -17.76 -13.57 -25.78
C ALA A 31 -16.65 -12.54 -25.41
N ALA A 32 -17.03 -11.34 -24.99
CA ALA A 32 -16.10 -10.25 -24.63
C ALA A 32 -15.82 -10.18 -23.12
N LEU A 33 -16.72 -10.68 -22.26
CA LEU A 33 -16.58 -10.59 -20.80
C LEU A 33 -15.27 -11.18 -20.28
N GLY A 34 -14.92 -12.40 -20.71
CA GLY A 34 -13.70 -13.07 -20.29
C GLY A 34 -12.43 -12.28 -20.65
N PRO A 35 -12.23 -11.94 -21.94
CA PRO A 35 -11.13 -11.09 -22.36
C PRO A 35 -11.09 -9.74 -21.62
N CYS A 36 -12.20 -9.00 -21.55
CA CYS A 36 -12.23 -7.68 -20.91
C CYS A 36 -11.82 -7.76 -19.43
N ARG A 37 -12.36 -8.73 -18.67
CA ARG A 37 -12.00 -8.91 -17.26
C ARG A 37 -10.52 -9.24 -17.08
N ARG A 38 -9.95 -10.07 -17.97
CA ARG A 38 -8.52 -10.40 -17.93
C ARG A 38 -7.64 -9.17 -18.14
N TYR A 39 -7.93 -8.35 -19.16
CA TYR A 39 -7.13 -7.16 -19.41
C TYR A 39 -7.32 -6.10 -18.34
N MET A 40 -8.55 -5.92 -17.82
CA MET A 40 -8.80 -5.05 -16.67
C MET A 40 -7.97 -5.48 -15.45
N GLN A 41 -7.83 -6.79 -15.21
CA GLN A 41 -6.98 -7.31 -14.14
C GLN A 41 -5.49 -7.00 -14.37
N LEU A 42 -5.00 -7.19 -15.59
CA LEU A 42 -3.60 -6.90 -15.94
C LEU A 42 -3.25 -5.43 -15.76
N ASP A 43 -4.18 -4.54 -16.09
CA ASP A 43 -3.98 -3.09 -16.03
C ASP A 43 -4.25 -2.47 -14.64
N THR A 44 -4.71 -3.27 -13.67
CA THR A 44 -5.00 -2.81 -12.29
C THR A 44 -3.86 -1.99 -11.66
N PRO A 45 -2.56 -2.32 -11.82
CA PRO A 45 -1.49 -1.51 -11.23
C PRO A 45 -1.41 -0.08 -11.79
N GLY A 46 -1.87 0.17 -13.01
CA GLY A 46 -1.94 1.50 -13.60
C GLY A 46 -3.27 2.22 -13.32
N HIS A 47 -4.34 1.45 -13.08
CA HIS A 47 -5.71 1.98 -12.99
C HIS A 47 -6.54 1.39 -11.83
N PRO A 48 -6.04 1.42 -10.59
CA PRO A 48 -6.68 0.71 -9.48
C PRO A 48 -8.06 1.26 -9.13
N LEU A 49 -8.31 2.58 -9.17
CA LEU A 49 -9.63 3.13 -8.85
C LEU A 49 -10.66 2.79 -9.93
N SER A 50 -10.27 2.85 -11.20
CA SER A 50 -11.16 2.52 -12.31
C SER A 50 -11.54 1.04 -12.29
N VAL A 51 -10.57 0.16 -12.05
CA VAL A 51 -10.80 -1.29 -11.90
C VAL A 51 -11.63 -1.58 -10.64
N PHE A 52 -11.38 -0.89 -9.53
CA PHE A 52 -12.19 -1.01 -8.31
C PHE A 52 -13.65 -0.63 -8.58
N ARG A 53 -13.92 0.50 -9.26
CA ARG A 53 -15.29 0.92 -9.64
C ARG A 53 -15.97 -0.13 -10.53
N TYR A 54 -15.29 -0.58 -11.57
CA TYR A 54 -15.82 -1.60 -12.48
C TYR A 54 -16.16 -2.89 -11.73
N SER A 55 -15.22 -3.38 -10.92
CA SER A 55 -15.36 -4.66 -10.21
C SER A 55 -16.44 -4.62 -9.14
N THR A 56 -16.56 -3.52 -8.39
CA THR A 56 -17.66 -3.31 -7.43
C THR A 56 -19.03 -3.23 -8.10
N THR A 57 -19.12 -2.55 -9.25
CA THR A 57 -20.37 -2.42 -10.02
C THR A 57 -20.87 -3.77 -10.52
N HIS A 58 -19.97 -4.66 -10.92
CA HIS A 58 -20.30 -5.94 -11.56
C HIS A 58 -20.07 -7.19 -10.68
N GLY A 59 -19.67 -7.02 -9.42
CA GLY A 59 -19.52 -8.10 -8.44
C GLY A 59 -18.27 -8.97 -8.60
N HIS A 60 -17.17 -8.43 -9.12
CA HIS A 60 -15.91 -9.17 -9.36
C HIS A 60 -15.01 -9.17 -8.12
N GLN A 61 -15.33 -9.99 -7.12
CA GLN A 61 -14.68 -9.97 -5.80
C GLN A 61 -13.14 -10.04 -5.82
N SER A 62 -12.54 -10.91 -6.64
CA SER A 62 -11.08 -11.02 -6.73
C SER A 62 -10.41 -9.77 -7.29
N MET A 63 -11.11 -9.04 -8.17
CA MET A 63 -10.64 -7.77 -8.72
C MET A 63 -10.77 -6.64 -7.71
N ILE A 64 -11.86 -6.63 -6.93
CA ILE A 64 -12.06 -5.68 -5.81
C ILE A 64 -10.88 -5.80 -4.85
N GLU A 65 -10.58 -7.01 -4.37
CA GLU A 65 -9.49 -7.26 -3.42
C GLU A 65 -8.11 -6.89 -3.97
N THR A 66 -7.89 -7.12 -5.27
CA THR A 66 -6.62 -6.78 -5.92
C THR A 66 -6.46 -5.27 -6.04
N ALA A 67 -7.48 -4.57 -6.54
CA ALA A 67 -7.46 -3.12 -6.69
C ALA A 67 -7.35 -2.41 -5.34
N GLU A 68 -8.11 -2.87 -4.35
CA GLU A 68 -8.14 -2.28 -3.01
C GLU A 68 -6.78 -2.30 -2.31
N LYS A 69 -5.97 -3.34 -2.54
CA LYS A 69 -4.59 -3.43 -2.05
C LYS A 69 -3.65 -2.39 -2.68
N LEU A 70 -3.96 -1.89 -3.88
CA LEU A 70 -3.10 -0.97 -4.61
C LEU A 70 -3.48 0.50 -4.39
N ILE A 71 -4.75 0.79 -4.11
CA ILE A 71 -5.27 2.14 -3.87
C ILE A 71 -4.45 2.95 -2.84
N PRO A 72 -4.04 2.41 -1.67
CA PRO A 72 -3.24 3.19 -0.72
C PRO A 72 -1.87 3.62 -1.25
N PHE A 73 -1.35 2.94 -2.28
CA PHE A 73 0.02 3.12 -2.77
C PHE A 73 0.10 3.88 -4.10
N MET A 74 -1.05 4.40 -4.56
CA MET A 74 -1.10 5.25 -5.73
C MET A 74 -0.28 6.52 -5.51
N SER A 75 0.41 6.97 -6.57
CA SER A 75 0.97 8.32 -6.56
C SER A 75 -0.15 9.36 -6.59
N SER A 76 0.12 10.56 -6.08
CA SER A 76 -0.85 11.66 -6.16
C SER A 76 -1.18 12.03 -7.60
N THR A 77 -0.25 11.87 -8.54
CA THR A 77 -0.50 12.13 -9.97
C THR A 77 -1.48 11.13 -10.56
N MET A 78 -1.27 9.83 -10.33
CA MET A 78 -2.17 8.76 -10.77
C MET A 78 -3.56 8.92 -10.16
N ALA A 79 -3.63 9.23 -8.86
CA ALA A 79 -4.90 9.46 -8.18
C ALA A 79 -5.68 10.61 -8.82
N VAL A 80 -5.03 11.74 -9.13
CA VAL A 80 -5.69 12.88 -9.78
C VAL A 80 -6.22 12.51 -11.17
N GLU A 81 -5.42 11.81 -11.98
CA GLU A 81 -5.81 11.39 -13.33
C GLU A 81 -7.01 10.45 -13.34
N GLU A 82 -7.07 9.49 -12.41
CA GLU A 82 -8.20 8.58 -12.30
C GLU A 82 -9.44 9.25 -11.70
N LEU A 83 -9.26 10.05 -10.65
CA LEU A 83 -10.37 10.69 -9.94
C LEU A 83 -11.14 11.69 -10.81
N ASP A 84 -10.48 12.32 -11.80
CA ASP A 84 -11.14 13.21 -12.78
C ASP A 84 -12.24 12.49 -13.58
N LYS A 85 -12.07 11.19 -13.80
CA LYS A 85 -12.98 10.33 -14.59
C LYS A 85 -14.07 9.67 -13.74
N LEU A 86 -14.04 9.85 -12.42
CA LEU A 86 -14.87 9.12 -11.46
C LEU A 86 -15.88 10.04 -10.75
N PRO A 87 -16.96 9.47 -10.18
CA PRO A 87 -17.86 10.25 -9.33
C PRO A 87 -17.11 10.90 -8.16
N LYS A 88 -17.51 12.13 -7.79
CA LYS A 88 -16.87 12.89 -6.71
C LYS A 88 -16.80 12.17 -5.35
N SER A 89 -17.69 11.19 -5.11
CA SER A 89 -17.63 10.33 -3.92
C SER A 89 -16.30 9.58 -3.82
N TYR A 90 -15.71 9.16 -4.94
CA TYR A 90 -14.40 8.50 -4.97
C TYR A 90 -13.28 9.42 -4.52
N ALA A 91 -13.35 10.71 -4.86
CA ALA A 91 -12.35 11.68 -4.40
C ALA A 91 -12.43 11.88 -2.88
N LEU A 92 -13.65 11.94 -2.32
CA LEU A 92 -13.84 12.01 -0.87
C LEU A 92 -13.39 10.73 -0.15
N ALA A 93 -13.71 9.57 -0.73
CA ALA A 93 -13.28 8.27 -0.20
C ALA A 93 -11.75 8.14 -0.22
N TRP A 94 -11.12 8.51 -1.33
CA TRP A 94 -9.66 8.44 -1.50
C TRP A 94 -8.94 9.39 -0.55
N THR A 95 -9.36 10.65 -0.47
CA THR A 95 -8.76 11.62 0.46
C THR A 95 -8.87 11.16 1.93
N SER A 96 -10.02 10.59 2.32
CA SER A 96 -10.22 10.05 3.67
C SER A 96 -9.34 8.83 3.94
N HIS A 97 -9.32 7.87 3.01
CA HIS A 97 -8.55 6.64 3.14
C HIS A 97 -7.03 6.92 3.14
N HIS A 98 -6.55 7.69 2.16
CA HIS A 98 -5.16 8.11 2.07
C HIS A 98 -4.73 8.96 3.28
N GLY A 99 -5.63 9.82 3.80
CA GLY A 99 -5.41 10.57 5.02
C GLY A 99 -5.16 9.68 6.23
N ASN A 100 -5.91 8.58 6.37
CA ASN A 100 -5.69 7.62 7.45
C ASN A 100 -4.34 6.90 7.33
N TRP A 101 -3.94 6.46 6.13
CA TRP A 101 -2.62 5.88 5.89
C TRP A 101 -1.47 6.86 6.22
N THR A 102 -1.61 8.11 5.79
CA THR A 102 -0.62 9.16 6.06
C THR A 102 -0.55 9.47 7.56
N SER A 103 -1.69 9.52 8.24
CA SER A 103 -1.77 9.72 9.69
C SER A 103 -1.12 8.58 10.48
N THR A 104 -1.36 7.34 10.07
CA THR A 104 -0.71 6.16 10.66
C THR A 104 0.81 6.22 10.47
N LEU A 105 1.28 6.59 9.28
CA LEU A 105 2.72 6.77 9.03
C LEU A 105 3.31 7.87 9.92
N HIS A 106 2.65 9.03 10.02
CA HIS A 106 3.10 10.12 10.88
C HIS A 106 3.15 9.73 12.36
N THR A 107 2.14 8.99 12.82
CA THR A 107 2.07 8.44 14.18
C THR A 107 3.21 7.45 14.41
N ALA A 108 3.48 6.57 13.46
CA ALA A 108 4.57 5.60 13.51
C ALA A 108 5.94 6.29 13.64
N TYR A 109 6.19 7.37 12.88
CA TYR A 109 7.40 8.17 13.02
C TYR A 109 7.51 8.82 14.41
N SER A 110 6.43 9.43 14.88
CA SER A 110 6.40 10.12 16.17
C SER A 110 6.63 9.17 17.34
N SER A 111 5.98 8.00 17.32
CA SER A 111 6.11 6.97 18.35
C SER A 111 7.45 6.25 18.29
N LEU A 112 8.05 6.08 17.10
CA LEU A 112 9.40 5.52 16.94
C LEU A 112 10.42 6.36 17.70
N PHE A 113 10.34 7.69 17.54
CA PHE A 113 11.24 8.61 18.22
C PHE A 113 11.08 8.55 19.74
N GLN A 114 9.83 8.49 20.24
CA GLN A 114 9.55 8.32 21.67
C GLN A 114 10.04 6.97 22.22
N ALA A 115 9.79 5.88 21.50
CA ALA A 115 10.22 4.53 21.88
C ALA A 115 11.74 4.41 21.92
N CYS A 116 12.45 5.17 21.09
CA CYS A 116 13.90 5.19 21.08
C CYS A 116 14.44 6.08 22.24
N THR A 117 13.95 7.31 22.41
CA THR A 117 14.52 8.33 23.33
C THR A 117 14.44 8.00 24.82
N LEU A 118 13.49 7.16 25.25
CA LEU A 118 13.29 6.85 26.67
C LEU A 118 14.12 5.64 27.13
N GLY A 119 15.06 5.88 28.06
CA GLY A 119 15.67 4.81 28.87
C GLY A 119 16.75 3.97 28.18
N CYS A 120 17.41 4.50 27.15
CA CYS A 120 18.67 3.93 26.67
C CYS A 120 19.85 4.65 27.34
N PRO A 121 20.79 3.94 28.00
CA PRO A 121 21.98 4.56 28.57
C PRO A 121 23.03 4.99 27.51
N THR A 122 22.77 4.75 26.22
CA THR A 122 23.65 5.11 25.12
C THR A 122 22.86 5.83 24.02
N ASP A 123 23.04 7.14 23.91
CA ASP A 123 22.38 7.98 22.88
C ASP A 123 22.68 7.50 21.45
N GLU A 124 23.85 6.89 21.24
CA GLU A 124 24.29 6.36 19.94
C GLU A 124 23.43 5.19 19.43
N CYS A 125 22.96 4.30 20.32
CA CYS A 125 22.08 3.18 19.96
C CYS A 125 20.71 3.68 19.49
N THR A 126 20.24 4.74 20.13
CA THR A 126 18.93 5.34 19.95
C THR A 126 18.81 6.05 18.61
N ALA A 127 19.78 6.91 18.32
CA ALA A 127 19.87 7.65 17.06
C ALA A 127 20.05 6.70 15.86
N SER A 128 20.81 5.61 16.04
CA SER A 128 21.08 4.65 14.96
C SER A 128 19.84 3.87 14.54
N ILE A 129 19.06 3.32 15.47
CA ILE A 129 17.86 2.52 15.14
C ILE A 129 16.76 3.40 14.53
N ALA A 130 16.43 4.51 15.19
CA ALA A 130 15.41 5.42 14.71
C ALA A 130 15.79 5.99 13.33
N GLY A 131 17.06 6.33 13.12
CA GLY A 131 17.58 6.78 11.83
C GLY A 131 17.45 5.73 10.73
N ILE A 132 17.85 4.47 10.99
CA ILE A 132 17.76 3.39 9.99
C ILE A 132 16.30 3.12 9.64
N VAL A 133 15.43 2.93 10.63
CA VAL A 133 14.00 2.67 10.39
C VAL A 133 13.36 3.84 9.64
N SER A 134 13.63 5.08 10.05
CA SER A 134 13.13 6.27 9.38
C SER A 134 13.59 6.37 7.93
N SER A 135 14.86 6.03 7.67
CA SER A 135 15.43 6.02 6.31
C SER A 135 14.84 4.92 5.43
N LYS A 136 14.33 3.83 6.00
CA LYS A 136 13.71 2.72 5.25
C LYS A 136 12.23 2.93 4.99
N LEU A 137 11.56 3.69 5.86
CA LEU A 137 10.17 4.09 5.66
C LEU A 137 10.03 5.13 4.55
N GLU A 138 11.03 6.01 4.34
CA GLU A 138 11.10 6.98 3.23
C GLU A 138 9.85 7.87 3.03
N GLY A 139 9.01 8.03 4.05
CA GLY A 139 7.72 8.71 3.88
C GLY A 139 6.72 7.95 3.00
N ASN A 140 6.99 6.68 2.68
CA ASN A 140 6.16 5.84 1.84
C ASN A 140 5.25 4.94 2.68
N VAL A 141 3.93 5.15 2.58
CA VAL A 141 2.92 4.37 3.30
C VAL A 141 2.95 2.87 2.96
N ALA A 142 3.45 2.48 1.79
CA ALA A 142 3.64 1.07 1.41
C ALA A 142 4.64 0.34 2.31
N ARG A 143 5.66 1.06 2.82
CA ARG A 143 6.69 0.47 3.68
C ARG A 143 6.15 0.07 5.06
N LEU A 144 4.96 0.54 5.44
CA LEU A 144 4.29 0.09 6.65
C LEU A 144 3.87 -1.38 6.59
N LEU A 145 3.79 -1.99 5.40
CA LEU A 145 3.54 -3.42 5.25
C LEU A 145 4.80 -4.28 5.48
N ASP A 146 5.99 -3.68 5.36
CA ASP A 146 7.29 -4.38 5.41
C ASP A 146 8.01 -4.22 6.77
N LEU A 147 7.28 -3.85 7.83
CA LEU A 147 7.88 -3.46 9.11
C LEU A 147 8.76 -4.54 9.75
N ASP A 148 8.44 -5.82 9.59
CA ASP A 148 9.29 -6.92 10.10
C ASP A 148 10.68 -6.88 9.49
N HIS A 149 10.74 -6.73 8.17
CA HIS A 149 11.98 -6.70 7.42
C HIS A 149 12.79 -5.46 7.78
N ILE A 150 12.12 -4.31 7.87
CA ILE A 150 12.74 -3.03 8.25
C ILE A 150 13.35 -3.12 9.65
N CYS A 151 12.61 -3.65 10.63
CA CYS A 151 13.10 -3.81 12.00
C CYS A 151 14.25 -4.80 12.09
N ALA A 152 14.18 -5.94 11.37
CA ALA A 152 15.24 -6.93 11.35
C ALA A 152 16.55 -6.36 10.80
N GLN A 153 16.49 -5.57 9.73
CA GLN A 153 17.66 -4.86 9.19
C GLN A 153 18.23 -3.83 10.18
N ALA A 154 17.37 -3.05 10.83
CA ALA A 154 17.82 -2.07 11.82
C ALA A 154 18.59 -2.72 12.96
N VAL A 155 18.13 -3.88 13.44
CA VAL A 155 18.81 -4.63 14.51
C VAL A 155 20.12 -5.27 14.03
N SER A 156 20.19 -5.77 12.79
CA SER A 156 21.39 -6.44 12.27
C SER A 156 22.56 -5.48 12.02
N VAL A 157 22.27 -4.27 11.54
CA VAL A 157 23.27 -3.21 11.29
C VAL A 157 23.90 -2.73 12.60
N VAL A 158 23.11 -2.65 13.66
CA VAL A 158 23.52 -2.18 14.99
C VAL A 158 24.24 -3.31 15.74
N GLY A 159 23.80 -4.57 15.60
CA GLY A 159 24.52 -5.76 16.07
C GLY A 159 24.53 -5.94 17.61
N PRO A 160 24.84 -7.15 18.12
CA PRO A 160 24.90 -7.40 19.57
C PRO A 160 26.19 -6.85 20.19
N ARG A 161 26.16 -6.47 21.49
CA ARG A 161 27.38 -6.12 22.26
C ARG A 161 28.27 -7.35 22.37
N GLY A 162 29.23 -7.49 21.47
CA GLY A 162 30.38 -8.38 21.66
C GLY A 162 31.27 -7.86 22.79
N ARG A 163 31.99 -8.75 23.50
CA ARG A 163 32.97 -8.39 24.56
C ARG A 163 34.10 -7.48 24.07
N ASN A 164 34.26 -7.29 22.75
CA ASN A 164 35.25 -6.40 22.17
C ASN A 164 34.73 -4.97 22.03
N LYS A 165 35.43 -4.04 22.69
CA LYS A 165 35.19 -2.59 22.74
C LYS A 165 35.23 -1.85 21.39
N SER A 166 35.35 -2.57 20.27
CA SER A 166 35.49 -1.96 18.93
C SER A 166 34.16 -1.75 18.20
N ASN A 167 33.06 -2.39 18.61
CA ASN A 167 31.75 -2.19 17.97
C ASN A 167 30.94 -1.11 18.73
N ARG A 168 31.14 0.16 18.38
CA ARG A 168 30.51 1.32 19.05
C ARG A 168 28.98 1.36 18.90
N TYR A 169 28.40 0.59 18.00
CA TYR A 169 27.00 0.70 17.61
C TYR A 169 26.11 -0.44 18.10
N ALA A 170 26.43 -1.14 19.19
CA ALA A 170 25.66 -2.31 19.59
C ALA A 170 24.28 -2.00 20.23
N CYS A 171 23.25 -2.73 19.79
CA CYS A 171 21.87 -2.57 20.27
C CYS A 171 21.73 -3.21 21.66
N CYS A 172 21.19 -2.46 22.63
CA CYS A 172 20.86 -3.06 23.93
C CYS A 172 19.55 -3.86 23.83
N SER A 173 19.37 -4.86 24.69
CA SER A 173 18.14 -5.66 24.73
C SER A 173 16.88 -4.81 24.91
N GLY A 174 16.97 -3.73 25.69
CA GLY A 174 15.86 -2.79 25.90
C GLY A 174 15.43 -2.06 24.62
N CYS A 175 16.37 -1.59 23.81
CA CYS A 175 16.06 -0.96 22.51
C CYS A 175 15.41 -1.95 21.55
N LYS A 176 15.89 -3.19 21.52
CA LYS A 176 15.25 -4.25 20.73
C LYS A 176 13.80 -4.48 21.16
N THR A 177 13.54 -4.63 22.45
CA THR A 177 12.18 -4.82 22.97
C THR A 177 11.27 -3.63 22.66
N ARG A 178 11.75 -2.38 22.78
CA ARG A 178 10.96 -1.20 22.44
C ARG A 178 10.68 -1.09 20.94
N LEU A 179 11.64 -1.47 20.10
CA LEU A 179 11.44 -1.55 18.65
C LEU A 179 10.41 -2.61 18.28
N ASP A 180 10.48 -3.80 18.90
CA ASP A 180 9.50 -4.86 18.69
C ASP A 180 8.09 -4.40 19.12
N LEU A 181 7.96 -3.74 20.27
CA LEU A 181 6.69 -3.17 20.73
C LEU A 181 6.15 -2.12 19.76
N TRP A 182 6.99 -1.17 19.33
CA TRP A 182 6.63 -0.16 18.35
C TRP A 182 6.16 -0.78 17.03
N ARG A 183 6.86 -1.81 16.55
CA ARG A 183 6.50 -2.55 15.33
C ARG A 183 5.11 -3.14 15.47
N ASP A 184 4.84 -3.82 16.57
CA ASP A 184 3.59 -4.53 16.80
C ASP A 184 2.41 -3.56 17.02
N GLU A 185 2.65 -2.40 17.64
CA GLU A 185 1.69 -1.29 17.73
C GLU A 185 1.37 -0.70 16.36
N THR A 186 2.41 -0.43 15.55
CA THR A 186 2.24 0.14 14.22
C THR A 186 1.50 -0.83 13.30
N LYS A 187 1.81 -2.13 13.36
CA LYS A 187 1.07 -3.16 12.63
C LYS A 187 -0.41 -3.18 12.99
N ARG A 188 -0.74 -3.16 14.28
CA ARG A 188 -2.13 -3.07 14.74
C ARG A 188 -2.84 -1.82 14.23
N ALA A 189 -2.14 -0.69 14.18
CA ALA A 189 -2.68 0.54 13.61
C ALA A 189 -2.96 0.40 12.10
N VAL A 190 -2.06 -0.24 11.34
CA VAL A 190 -2.23 -0.54 9.92
C VAL A 190 -3.41 -1.50 9.68
N GLU A 191 -3.51 -2.57 10.45
CA GLU A 191 -4.62 -3.54 10.40
C GLU A 191 -5.98 -2.90 10.75
N GLY A 192 -5.98 -1.85 11.57
CA GLY A 192 -7.16 -1.08 11.92
C GLY A 192 -7.63 -0.09 10.85
N ILE A 193 -6.85 0.13 9.77
CA ILE A 193 -7.27 1.00 8.68
C ILE A 193 -8.41 0.32 7.91
N ARG A 194 -9.57 0.97 7.89
CA ARG A 194 -10.73 0.46 7.15
C ARG A 194 -10.40 0.36 5.66
N SER A 195 -10.96 -0.64 5.02
CA SER A 195 -10.84 -0.88 3.58
C SER A 195 -11.41 0.30 2.77
N PHE A 196 -10.90 0.54 1.56
CA PHE A 196 -11.33 1.65 0.72
C PHE A 196 -12.84 1.61 0.42
N GLY A 197 -13.39 0.42 0.18
CA GLY A 197 -14.83 0.25 -0.09
C GLY A 197 -15.73 0.75 1.05
N SER A 198 -15.25 0.81 2.29
CA SER A 198 -16.03 1.30 3.43
C SER A 198 -16.26 2.82 3.45
N TYR A 199 -15.61 3.56 2.55
CA TYR A 199 -15.75 5.01 2.43
C TYR A 199 -16.67 5.45 1.27
N LEU A 200 -17.20 4.49 0.50
CA LEU A 200 -18.11 4.71 -0.63
C LEU A 200 -19.56 4.38 -0.24
#